data_AF-A0A2N2M3Q0-F1
#
_entry.id   AF-A0A2N2M3Q0-F1
#
_cell.length_a   1.000
_cell.length_b   1.000
_cell.length_c   1.000
_cell.angle_alpha   90.00
_cell.angle_beta   90.00
_cell.angle_gamma   90.00
#
_symmetry.space_group_name_H-M   'P 1'
#
loop_
_entity.id
_entity.type
_entity.pdbx_description
1 polymer ?
#
loop_
_entity_poly.entity_id
_entity_poly.type
_entity_poly.pdbx_seq_one_letter_code
_entity_poly.pdbx_strand_id
1 'polypeptide(L)'
;KIRKIVMTLLLAIGLMIIPQLGTAEMASLSEEQMNGVVGQAGVSIQIDSLNWNMTIETLAYGDEDGLGPGTNTTAGYFSLCGIAFEGSAKFTDPMKVDISTTGNGTGLKNLNMTMTGMELKVDRFSIDAIRLGSKPGTGDSLGSIYMSNMVASITGNVQISTIP
;
A
#
# COMPACT_ATOMS: atom_id res chain seq x y z
N LYS A 1 -56.03 36.76 -21.12
CA LYS A 1 -55.83 35.57 -22.00
C LYS A 1 -54.66 35.75 -22.98
N ILE A 2 -54.58 36.86 -23.72
CA ILE A 2 -53.51 37.16 -24.70
C ILE A 2 -52.09 37.12 -24.11
N ARG A 3 -51.88 37.71 -22.92
CA ARG A 3 -50.57 37.70 -22.21
C ARG A 3 -50.00 36.30 -21.94
N LYS A 4 -50.86 35.31 -21.64
CA LYS A 4 -50.42 33.92 -21.40
C LYS A 4 -50.01 33.23 -22.70
N ILE A 5 -50.72 33.50 -23.80
CA ILE A 5 -50.43 32.93 -25.13
C ILE A 5 -49.08 33.44 -25.65
N VAL A 6 -48.81 34.73 -25.52
CA VAL A 6 -47.53 35.34 -25.97
C VAL A 6 -46.34 34.76 -25.20
N MET A 7 -46.49 34.56 -23.89
CA MET A 7 -45.41 34.03 -23.03
C MET A 7 -45.13 32.55 -23.33
N THR A 8 -46.16 31.75 -23.61
CA THR A 8 -46.01 30.34 -24.04
C THR A 8 -45.36 30.24 -25.42
N LEU A 9 -45.66 31.15 -26.35
CA LEU A 9 -45.04 31.15 -27.68
C LEU A 9 -43.54 31.49 -27.61
N LEU A 10 -43.17 32.47 -26.77
CA LEU A 10 -41.78 32.87 -26.54
C LEU A 10 -40.95 31.75 -25.92
N LEU A 11 -41.51 31.01 -24.96
CA LEU A 11 -40.89 29.83 -24.36
C LEU A 11 -40.72 28.69 -25.37
N ALA A 12 -41.72 28.45 -26.23
CA ALA A 12 -41.66 27.40 -27.26
C ALA A 12 -40.60 27.69 -28.33
N ILE A 13 -40.44 28.96 -28.74
CA ILE A 13 -39.39 29.38 -29.67
C ILE A 13 -38.01 29.27 -29.02
N GLY A 14 -37.88 29.66 -27.74
CA GLY A 14 -36.63 29.50 -26.98
C GLY A 14 -36.17 28.05 -26.88
N LEU A 15 -37.10 27.11 -26.70
CA LEU A 15 -36.82 25.66 -26.64
C LEU A 15 -36.40 25.05 -27.99
N MET A 16 -36.77 25.65 -29.12
CA MET A 16 -36.38 25.18 -30.46
C MET A 16 -34.98 25.64 -30.90
N ILE A 17 -34.37 26.63 -30.23
CA ILE A 17 -33.03 27.14 -30.56
C ILE A 17 -31.94 26.34 -29.80
N ILE A 18 -32.29 25.70 -28.69
CA ILE A 18 -31.38 24.90 -27.85
C ILE A 18 -30.76 23.67 -28.58
N PRO A 19 -31.47 22.92 -29.45
CA PRO A 19 -30.91 21.72 -30.08
C PRO A 19 -29.75 22.03 -31.06
N GLN A 20 -29.61 23.27 -31.54
CA GLN A 20 -28.57 23.65 -32.49
C GLN A 20 -27.21 23.89 -31.85
N LEU A 21 -27.13 23.93 -30.52
CA LEU A 21 -25.87 23.93 -29.76
C LEU A 21 -25.44 22.50 -29.36
N GLY A 22 -26.19 21.48 -29.79
CA GLY A 22 -25.95 20.08 -29.48
C GLY A 22 -24.95 19.34 -30.40
N THR A 23 -24.33 20.02 -31.36
CA THR A 23 -23.18 19.46 -32.09
C THR A 23 -21.90 19.65 -31.28
N ALA A 24 -21.87 19.10 -30.08
CA ALA A 24 -20.60 18.78 -29.44
C ALA A 24 -20.02 17.60 -30.22
N GLU A 25 -19.24 17.89 -31.25
CA GLU A 25 -18.40 16.86 -31.86
C GLU A 25 -17.52 16.27 -30.76
N MET A 26 -17.63 14.96 -30.54
CA MET A 26 -16.63 14.23 -29.78
C MET A 26 -15.36 14.21 -30.63
N ALA A 27 -14.56 15.28 -30.53
CA ALA A 27 -13.24 15.32 -31.14
C ALA A 27 -12.40 14.19 -30.53
N SER A 28 -11.97 13.24 -31.37
CA SER A 28 -11.06 12.18 -30.94
C SER A 28 -9.74 12.82 -30.54
N LEU A 29 -9.37 12.73 -29.26
CA LEU A 29 -8.06 13.13 -28.77
C LEU A 29 -6.98 12.33 -29.52
N SER A 30 -5.96 12.99 -30.05
CA SER A 30 -4.79 12.30 -30.64
C SER A 30 -4.00 11.55 -29.56
N GLU A 31 -3.23 10.52 -29.91
CA GLU A 31 -2.40 9.77 -28.94
C GLU A 31 -1.44 10.67 -28.15
N GLU A 32 -0.94 11.75 -28.74
CA GLU A 32 -0.10 12.74 -28.07
C GLU A 32 -0.88 13.61 -27.06
N GLN A 33 -2.11 13.99 -27.40
CA GLN A 33 -3.01 14.69 -26.46
C GLN A 33 -3.51 13.75 -25.37
N MET A 34 -3.72 12.47 -25.69
CA MET A 34 -3.99 11.43 -24.73
C MET A 34 -2.79 11.24 -23.80
N ASN A 35 -1.56 11.17 -24.32
CA ASN A 35 -0.34 11.04 -23.51
C ASN A 35 -0.15 12.22 -22.54
N GLY A 36 -0.51 13.44 -22.94
CA GLY A 36 -0.55 14.60 -22.04
C GLY A 36 -1.60 14.52 -20.93
N VAL A 37 -2.69 13.76 -21.14
CA VAL A 37 -3.80 13.58 -20.18
C VAL A 37 -3.63 12.32 -19.32
N VAL A 38 -3.09 11.22 -19.87
CA VAL A 38 -2.79 9.98 -19.14
C VAL A 38 -1.40 9.96 -18.51
N GLY A 39 -0.47 10.83 -18.93
CA GLY A 39 0.86 10.98 -18.32
C GLY A 39 0.83 11.52 -16.89
N GLN A 40 -0.34 11.94 -16.41
CA GLN A 40 -0.59 12.41 -15.04
C GLN A 40 -1.63 11.57 -14.30
N ALA A 41 -1.82 10.31 -14.69
CA ALA A 41 -2.68 9.39 -13.94
C ALA A 41 -1.95 8.91 -12.66
N GLY A 42 -1.90 9.79 -11.66
CA GLY A 42 -1.54 9.39 -10.31
C GLY A 42 -2.63 8.50 -9.73
N VAL A 43 -2.25 7.35 -9.17
CA VAL A 43 -3.17 6.49 -8.42
C VAL A 43 -3.16 6.98 -6.97
N SER A 44 -4.34 7.31 -6.43
CA SER A 44 -4.52 7.59 -5.01
C SER A 44 -5.18 6.40 -4.33
N ILE A 45 -4.47 5.78 -3.40
CA ILE A 45 -4.97 4.65 -2.61
C ILE A 45 -5.31 5.18 -1.22
N GLN A 46 -6.52 4.86 -0.74
CA GLN A 46 -6.98 5.16 0.61
C GLN A 46 -7.14 3.86 1.41
N ILE A 47 -6.54 3.81 2.59
CA ILE A 47 -6.59 2.64 3.47
C ILE A 47 -7.05 3.05 4.86
N ASP A 48 -8.20 2.52 5.29
CA ASP A 48 -8.80 2.81 6.60
C ASP A 48 -8.26 1.86 7.69
N SER A 49 -8.06 0.60 7.33
CA SER A 49 -7.49 -0.41 8.22
C SER A 49 -6.73 -1.47 7.43
N LEU A 50 -5.68 -1.99 8.06
CA LEU A 50 -4.90 -3.13 7.58
C LEU A 50 -4.95 -4.19 8.65
N ASN A 51 -5.31 -5.42 8.28
CA ASN A 51 -5.21 -6.58 9.16
C ASN A 51 -4.20 -7.53 8.55
N TRP A 52 -3.34 -8.12 9.37
CA TRP A 52 -2.41 -9.14 8.92
C TRP A 52 -2.47 -10.35 9.84
N ASN A 53 -2.31 -11.52 9.21
CA ASN A 53 -2.06 -12.77 9.88
C ASN A 53 -0.96 -13.47 9.10
N MET A 54 0.28 -13.35 9.59
CA MET A 54 1.45 -13.92 8.97
C MET A 54 1.97 -15.07 9.81
N THR A 55 2.22 -16.20 9.15
CA THR A 55 2.87 -17.36 9.76
C THR A 55 4.09 -17.73 8.93
N ILE A 56 5.21 -17.96 9.61
CA ILE A 56 6.46 -18.41 8.99
C ILE A 56 6.90 -19.66 9.75
N GLU A 57 7.06 -20.76 9.03
CA GLU A 57 7.46 -22.03 9.63
C GLU A 57 8.89 -21.96 10.18
N THR A 58 9.83 -21.42 9.40
CA THR A 58 11.21 -21.23 9.83
C THR A 58 11.84 -20.04 9.13
N LEU A 59 12.36 -19.10 9.92
CA LEU A 59 13.31 -18.09 9.46
C LEU A 59 14.69 -18.48 9.99
N ALA A 60 15.62 -18.80 9.09
CA ALA A 60 16.96 -19.23 9.47
C ALA A 60 18.02 -18.29 8.88
N TYR A 61 19.04 -18.01 9.68
CA TYR A 61 20.28 -17.39 9.26
C TYR A 61 21.43 -18.29 9.69
N GLY A 62 22.32 -18.61 8.77
CA GLY A 62 23.40 -19.52 9.06
C GLY A 62 24.39 -19.64 7.93
N ASP A 63 25.39 -20.47 8.20
CA ASP A 63 26.42 -20.83 7.27
C ASP A 63 26.36 -22.33 7.02
N GLU A 64 26.34 -22.71 5.73
CA GLU A 64 26.31 -24.12 5.33
C GLU A 64 27.69 -24.78 5.50
N ASP A 65 28.79 -24.02 5.44
CA ASP A 65 30.16 -24.56 5.47
C ASP A 65 30.95 -24.23 6.75
N GLY A 66 30.37 -23.40 7.63
CA GLY A 66 30.90 -23.12 8.97
C GLY A 66 31.82 -21.89 8.99
N LEU A 67 32.95 -21.94 9.71
CA LEU A 67 33.87 -20.78 9.82
C LEU A 67 35.00 -20.81 8.76
N GLY A 68 34.86 -21.62 7.71
CA GLY A 68 35.84 -21.80 6.65
C GLY A 68 36.96 -22.81 6.94
N PRO A 69 37.83 -23.11 5.95
CA PRO A 69 38.84 -24.17 6.06
C PRO A 69 39.87 -23.89 7.15
N GLY A 70 40.06 -24.85 8.06
CA GLY A 70 41.04 -24.77 9.16
C GLY A 70 40.46 -24.36 10.51
N THR A 71 39.20 -23.95 10.56
CA THR A 71 38.39 -23.87 11.79
C THR A 71 37.07 -24.61 11.56
N ASN A 72 36.32 -24.87 12.64
CA ASN A 72 35.18 -25.81 12.67
C ASN A 72 34.31 -25.76 11.39
N THR A 73 34.41 -26.78 10.52
CA THR A 73 33.74 -26.87 9.22
C THR A 73 32.30 -27.36 9.34
N THR A 74 31.69 -27.16 10.51
CA THR A 74 30.36 -27.68 10.82
C THR A 74 29.36 -26.57 10.53
N ALA A 75 28.37 -26.89 9.69
CA ALA A 75 27.26 -25.99 9.40
C ALA A 75 26.59 -25.50 10.70
N GLY A 76 26.18 -24.24 10.71
CA GLY A 76 25.60 -23.61 11.89
C GLY A 76 24.49 -22.65 11.51
N TYR A 77 23.28 -22.93 11.98
CA TYR A 77 22.10 -22.13 11.71
C TYR A 77 21.44 -21.67 13.00
N PHE A 78 21.20 -20.38 13.10
CA PHE A 78 20.27 -19.78 14.03
C PHE A 78 18.88 -19.73 13.38
N SER A 79 17.90 -20.38 14.00
CA SER A 79 16.55 -20.53 13.43
C SER A 79 15.49 -20.04 14.40
N LEU A 80 14.56 -19.24 13.89
CA LEU A 80 13.31 -18.88 14.55
C LEU A 80 12.20 -19.73 13.92
N CYS A 81 11.62 -20.64 14.69
CA CYS A 81 10.63 -21.60 14.22
C CYS A 81 9.23 -21.21 14.71
N GLY A 82 8.21 -21.47 13.88
CA GLY A 82 6.82 -21.23 14.24
C GLY A 82 6.55 -19.77 14.58
N ILE A 83 6.96 -18.86 13.69
CA ILE A 83 6.70 -17.43 13.86
C ILE A 83 5.24 -17.18 13.51
N ALA A 84 4.50 -16.57 14.42
CA ALA A 84 3.18 -16.02 14.15
C ALA A 84 3.20 -14.52 14.45
N PHE A 85 2.71 -13.72 13.51
CA PHE A 85 2.54 -12.28 13.70
C PHE A 85 1.15 -11.88 13.21
N GLU A 86 0.33 -11.48 14.15
CA GLU A 86 -1.07 -11.15 13.98
C GLU A 86 -1.33 -9.77 14.58
N GLY A 87 -2.05 -8.96 13.83
CA GLY A 87 -2.39 -7.63 14.29
C GLY A 87 -3.16 -6.83 13.25
N SER A 88 -3.37 -5.59 13.62
CA SER A 88 -4.06 -4.62 12.80
C SER A 88 -3.43 -3.24 12.94
N ALA A 89 -3.53 -2.46 11.87
CA ALA A 89 -3.32 -1.03 11.87
C ALA A 89 -4.67 -0.38 11.59
N LYS A 90 -5.05 0.58 12.43
CA LYS A 90 -6.18 1.45 12.17
C LYS A 90 -5.67 2.87 12.02
N PHE A 91 -6.08 3.54 10.95
CA PHE A 91 -5.72 4.93 10.74
C PHE A 91 -6.84 5.84 11.25
N THR A 92 -6.48 6.96 11.88
CA THR A 92 -7.47 7.95 12.32
C THR A 92 -8.10 8.62 11.11
N ASP A 93 -7.26 9.04 10.17
CA ASP A 93 -7.64 9.45 8.82
C ASP A 93 -7.11 8.43 7.80
N PRO A 94 -7.82 8.15 6.69
CA PRO A 94 -7.37 7.17 5.71
C PRO A 94 -5.94 7.46 5.24
N MET A 95 -5.08 6.45 5.24
CA MET A 95 -3.72 6.59 4.69
C MET A 95 -3.83 6.94 3.20
N LYS A 96 -3.18 8.02 2.77
CA LYS A 96 -3.12 8.43 1.36
C LYS A 96 -1.78 8.04 0.77
N VAL A 97 -1.81 7.28 -0.32
CA VAL A 97 -0.63 6.98 -1.13
C VAL A 97 -0.76 7.71 -2.46
N ASP A 98 0.13 8.66 -2.69
CA ASP A 98 0.21 9.42 -3.93
C ASP A 98 1.41 8.94 -4.75
N ILE A 99 1.11 8.32 -5.89
CA ILE A 99 2.11 7.82 -6.83
C ILE A 99 2.16 8.78 -8.01
N SER A 100 3.35 9.27 -8.35
CA SER A 100 3.57 10.02 -9.60
C SER A 100 4.61 9.31 -10.44
N THR A 101 4.35 9.21 -11.74
CA THR A 101 5.23 8.59 -12.72
C THR A 101 6.00 9.65 -13.50
N THR A 102 7.10 9.23 -14.15
CA THR A 102 7.80 10.06 -15.14
C THR A 102 6.90 10.26 -16.36
N GLY A 103 7.12 11.33 -17.13
CA GLY A 103 6.26 11.71 -18.27
C GLY A 103 6.13 10.66 -19.39
N ASN A 104 6.87 9.56 -19.30
CA ASN A 104 6.83 8.44 -20.25
C ASN A 104 6.06 7.23 -19.67
N GLY A 105 5.49 7.34 -18.47
CA GLY A 105 4.67 6.30 -17.82
C GLY A 105 5.45 5.08 -17.31
N THR A 106 6.75 5.00 -17.56
CA THR A 106 7.58 3.80 -17.29
C THR A 106 8.42 3.89 -16.02
N GLY A 107 8.57 5.07 -15.43
CA GLY A 107 9.37 5.27 -14.22
C GLY A 107 8.54 5.85 -13.06
N LEU A 108 8.88 5.47 -11.83
CA LEU A 108 8.37 6.13 -10.63
C LEU A 108 9.11 7.46 -10.44
N LYS A 109 8.38 8.58 -10.37
CA LYS A 109 8.94 9.90 -10.07
C LYS A 109 8.87 10.20 -8.58
N ASN A 110 7.76 9.86 -7.94
CA ASN A 110 7.57 10.05 -6.50
C ASN A 110 6.57 9.04 -5.95
N LEU A 111 6.82 8.55 -4.74
CA LEU A 111 5.90 7.78 -3.92
C LEU A 111 5.79 8.52 -2.59
N ASN A 112 4.69 9.23 -2.38
CA ASN A 112 4.42 9.89 -1.11
C ASN A 112 3.35 9.13 -0.35
N MET A 113 3.63 8.77 0.90
CA MET A 113 2.64 8.19 1.80
C MET A 113 2.39 9.19 2.92
N THR A 114 1.16 9.66 3.04
CA THR A 114 0.75 10.55 4.13
C THR A 114 -0.27 9.83 5.00
N MET A 115 0.04 9.74 6.29
CA MET A 115 -0.87 9.21 7.31
C MET A 115 -0.95 10.21 8.47
N THR A 116 -2.15 10.37 9.02
CA THR A 116 -2.41 11.22 10.19
C THR A 116 -3.04 10.36 11.27
N GLY A 117 -2.23 9.99 12.26
CA GLY A 117 -2.67 9.10 13.34
C GLY A 117 -2.77 7.64 12.89
N MET A 118 -2.06 6.75 13.58
CA MET A 118 -2.16 5.31 13.39
C MET A 118 -2.12 4.61 14.74
N GLU A 119 -3.08 3.73 14.97
CA GLU A 119 -3.05 2.77 16.07
C GLU A 119 -2.65 1.40 15.51
N LEU A 120 -1.46 0.95 15.88
CA LEU A 120 -0.98 -0.40 15.61
C LEU A 120 -1.33 -1.28 16.81
N LYS A 121 -2.08 -2.35 16.58
CA LYS A 121 -2.37 -3.39 17.57
C LYS A 121 -1.72 -4.68 17.13
N VAL A 122 -0.83 -5.20 17.97
CA VAL A 122 -0.30 -6.55 17.81
C VAL A 122 -1.03 -7.45 18.78
N ASP A 123 -1.96 -8.22 18.25
CA ASP A 123 -2.73 -9.18 19.02
C ASP A 123 -1.81 -10.32 19.47
N ARG A 124 -0.96 -10.81 18.56
CA ARG A 124 0.02 -11.85 18.84
C ARG A 124 1.28 -11.69 18.01
N PHE A 125 2.43 -11.72 18.67
CA PHE A 125 3.71 -12.02 18.07
C PHE A 125 4.34 -13.17 18.85
N SER A 126 4.62 -14.29 18.20
CA SER A 126 5.24 -15.44 18.85
C SER A 126 6.28 -16.09 17.98
N ILE A 127 7.28 -16.67 18.65
CA ILE A 127 8.26 -17.60 18.10
C ILE A 127 8.19 -18.83 18.99
N ASP A 128 7.75 -19.95 18.43
CA ASP A 128 7.61 -21.21 19.16
C ASP A 128 8.95 -21.73 19.67
N ALA A 129 9.98 -21.68 18.83
CA ALA A 129 11.31 -22.12 19.22
C ALA A 129 12.44 -21.32 18.55
N ILE A 130 13.42 -20.93 19.35
CA ILE A 130 14.71 -20.43 18.91
C ILE A 130 15.67 -21.61 18.95
N ARG A 131 16.23 -22.02 17.81
CA ARG A 131 17.08 -23.22 17.71
C ARG A 131 18.43 -22.90 17.11
N LEU A 132 19.47 -23.55 17.63
CA LEU A 132 20.79 -23.62 17.00
C LEU A 132 21.06 -25.05 16.58
N GLY A 133 21.33 -25.27 15.29
CA GLY A 133 21.59 -26.60 14.77
C GLY A 133 22.39 -26.60 13.47
N SER A 134 22.73 -27.79 13.00
CA SER A 134 23.50 -27.97 11.77
C SER A 134 22.67 -27.82 10.48
N LYS A 135 21.35 -27.61 10.61
CA LYS A 135 20.41 -27.34 9.51
C LYS A 135 19.33 -26.36 9.97
N PRO A 136 18.70 -25.60 9.06
CA PRO A 136 17.55 -24.75 9.39
C PRO A 136 16.47 -25.49 10.17
N GLY A 137 15.99 -24.89 11.26
CA GLY A 137 14.90 -25.41 12.09
C GLY A 137 15.26 -26.59 13.00
N THR A 138 16.50 -27.07 12.97
CA THR A 138 16.99 -28.22 13.76
C THR A 138 17.77 -27.78 15.00
N GLY A 139 18.01 -28.72 15.92
CA GLY A 139 18.72 -28.48 17.17
C GLY A 139 17.80 -28.27 18.36
N ASP A 140 18.40 -28.16 19.54
CA ASP A 140 17.65 -27.96 20.78
C ASP A 140 17.05 -26.56 20.83
N SER A 141 15.86 -26.46 21.41
CA SER A 141 15.22 -25.17 21.64
C SER A 141 15.93 -24.45 22.79
N LEU A 142 16.39 -23.22 22.51
CA LEU A 142 16.87 -22.27 23.51
C LEU A 142 15.74 -21.52 24.19
N GLY A 143 14.50 -21.73 23.75
CA GLY A 143 13.31 -21.10 24.31
C GLY A 143 12.41 -20.52 23.23
N SER A 144 11.43 -19.76 23.68
CA SER A 144 10.36 -19.19 22.87
C SER A 144 10.20 -17.71 23.19
N ILE A 145 9.70 -16.93 22.23
CA ILE A 145 9.28 -15.54 22.49
C ILE A 145 7.77 -15.48 22.31
N TYR A 146 7.09 -14.82 23.24
CA TYR A 146 5.66 -14.56 23.12
C TYR A 146 5.36 -13.15 23.59
N MET A 147 4.70 -12.38 22.72
CA MET A 147 4.20 -11.05 22.98
C MET A 147 2.74 -10.99 22.55
N SER A 148 1.91 -10.35 23.36
CA SER A 148 0.48 -10.18 23.04
C SER A 148 -0.02 -8.85 23.56
N ASN A 149 -1.12 -8.38 22.99
CA ASN A 149 -1.79 -7.15 23.40
C ASN A 149 -0.88 -5.92 23.37
N MET A 150 0.05 -5.84 22.41
CA MET A 150 0.85 -4.63 22.26
C MET A 150 0.07 -3.59 21.48
N VAL A 151 0.10 -2.35 21.93
CA VAL A 151 -0.51 -1.22 21.24
C VAL A 151 0.54 -0.14 21.08
N ALA A 152 0.76 0.30 19.84
CA ALA A 152 1.59 1.45 19.53
C ALA A 152 0.71 2.51 18.85
N SER A 153 0.66 3.71 19.43
CA SER A 153 -0.04 4.86 18.86
C SER A 153 0.97 5.81 18.28
N ILE A 154 0.87 6.06 16.98
CA ILE A 154 1.70 7.01 16.25
C ILE A 154 0.84 8.23 15.94
N THR A 155 1.22 9.39 16.48
CA THR A 155 0.52 10.66 16.25
C THR A 155 1.46 11.64 15.56
N GLY A 156 1.05 12.16 14.40
CA GLY A 156 1.85 13.07 13.58
C GLY A 156 1.95 12.64 12.13
N ASN A 157 2.76 13.35 11.34
CA ASN A 157 3.03 13.01 9.95
C ASN A 157 4.19 12.01 9.90
N VAL A 158 3.96 10.84 9.30
CA VAL A 158 5.03 9.88 8.97
C VAL A 158 5.38 10.05 7.51
N GLN A 159 6.63 10.42 7.21
CA GLN A 159 7.16 10.49 5.85
C GLN A 159 8.28 9.45 5.70
N ILE A 160 8.14 8.55 4.73
CA ILE A 160 9.21 7.64 4.32
C ILE A 160 9.76 8.17 3.01
N SER A 161 11.02 8.59 3.00
CA SER A 161 11.72 8.99 1.78
C SER A 161 12.98 8.15 1.60
N THR A 162 13.16 7.63 0.39
CA THR A 162 14.44 7.08 -0.04
C THR A 162 15.14 8.17 -0.84
N ILE A 163 16.08 8.87 -0.22
CA ILE A 163 16.99 9.74 -0.96
C ILE A 163 18.08 8.82 -1.52
N PRO A 164 18.29 8.77 -2.85
CA PRO A 164 19.36 7.99 -3.44
C PRO A 164 20.75 8.47 -2.98
#